data_AF-A0A821W258-F1
#
_entry.id   AF-A0A821W258-F1
#
_cell.length_a   1.000
_cell.length_b   1.000
_cell.length_c   1.000
_cell.angle_alpha   90.00
_cell.angle_beta   90.00
_cell.angle_gamma   90.00
#
_symmetry.space_group_name_H-M   'P 1'
#
loop_
_entity.id
_entity.type
_entity.pdbx_description
1 polymer ?
#
loop_
_entity_poly.entity_id
_entity_poly.type
_entity_poly.pdbx_seq_one_letter_code
_entity_poly.pdbx_strand_id
1 'polypeptide(L)'
;LAEKRTEYAVFEDNFGPTLEALVKRGKEPSFASLYDACSKYDKDGYMQMHLATSQKSQRYFLDKGVSSDEAQACAFAIAFYTGSYSETVNQNAAFVSKNQNRNTSTNVEISKMDDRAVVIMYYLIKGLSYVNFYWGIVTRCVQLKTEELEDYQPGALITWLQFSSSNRTSKTAEWFNDRNTIFIIYSLTGRSIQQFSNCAEDEDEILFLPHSSFMVCRSGSGERKSVYFYSWNLVFVKM
;
A
#
# COMPACT_ATOMS: atom_id res chain seq x y z
N LEU A 1 21.59 11.39 3.09
CA LEU A 1 20.14 11.14 2.88
C LEU A 1 19.46 10.66 4.16
N ALA A 2 20.00 9.63 4.85
CA ALA A 2 19.49 9.21 6.16
C ALA A 2 19.52 10.33 7.23
N GLU A 3 20.58 11.15 7.26
CA GLU A 3 20.69 12.30 8.18
C GLU A 3 19.60 13.36 7.94
N LYS A 4 19.33 13.69 6.68
CA LYS A 4 18.27 14.67 6.31
C LYS A 4 16.88 14.25 6.78
N ARG A 5 16.58 12.95 6.95
CA ARG A 5 15.27 12.49 7.46
C ARG A 5 15.00 12.98 8.87
N THR A 6 16.02 13.11 9.71
CA THR A 6 15.84 13.63 11.08
C THR A 6 15.42 15.10 11.11
N GLU A 7 15.53 15.81 9.98
CA GLU A 7 15.22 17.24 9.86
C GLU A 7 13.80 17.50 9.33
N TYR A 8 13.09 16.50 8.81
CA TYR A 8 11.81 16.70 8.12
C TYR A 8 10.71 15.76 8.63
N ALA A 9 9.55 16.34 8.96
CA ALA A 9 8.33 15.58 9.17
C ALA A 9 7.72 15.16 7.82
N VAL A 10 7.27 13.90 7.73
CA VAL A 10 6.50 13.39 6.59
C VAL A 10 5.07 13.18 7.09
N PHE A 11 4.11 13.88 6.49
CA PHE A 11 2.70 13.71 6.81
C PHE A 11 2.08 12.72 5.83
N GLU A 12 1.58 11.60 6.33
CA GLU A 12 0.77 10.66 5.54
C GLU A 12 -0.71 10.99 5.71
N ASP A 13 -1.50 10.71 4.68
CA ASP A 13 -2.95 10.87 4.76
C ASP A 13 -3.53 9.92 5.81
N ASN A 14 -4.54 10.39 6.54
CA ASN A 14 -4.99 9.84 7.81
C ASN A 14 -6.05 8.75 7.61
N PHE A 15 -5.71 7.71 6.84
CA PHE A 15 -6.63 6.61 6.52
C PHE A 15 -6.76 5.60 7.68
N GLY A 16 -5.76 5.54 8.57
CA GLY A 16 -5.72 4.65 9.74
C GLY A 16 -6.90 4.82 10.72
N PRO A 17 -7.22 6.04 11.18
CA PRO A 17 -8.32 6.26 12.12
C PRO A 17 -9.70 5.85 11.59
N THR A 18 -9.94 6.01 10.28
CA THR A 18 -11.20 5.56 9.66
C THR A 18 -11.34 4.05 9.78
N LEU A 19 -10.29 3.30 9.45
CA LEU A 19 -10.31 1.84 9.61
C LEU A 19 -10.39 1.43 11.07
N GLU A 20 -9.69 2.11 11.97
CA GLU A 20 -9.77 1.83 13.40
C GLU A 20 -11.19 2.01 13.93
N ALA A 21 -11.88 3.08 13.51
CA ALA A 21 -13.29 3.30 13.86
C ALA A 21 -14.23 2.25 13.26
N LEU A 22 -13.94 1.75 12.05
CA LEU A 22 -14.74 0.70 11.42
C LEU A 22 -14.55 -0.65 12.10
N VAL A 23 -13.31 -1.03 12.42
CA VAL A 23 -13.00 -2.31 13.09
C VAL A 23 -13.56 -2.34 14.51
N LYS A 24 -13.46 -1.25 15.28
CA LYS A 24 -13.94 -1.16 16.67
C LYS A 24 -15.46 -1.22 16.82
N ARG A 25 -16.24 -1.08 15.74
CA ARG A 25 -17.71 -1.23 15.78
C ARG A 25 -18.16 -2.69 15.90
N GLY A 26 -17.26 -3.64 15.65
CA GLY A 26 -17.53 -5.08 15.74
C GLY A 26 -16.88 -5.70 16.97
N LYS A 27 -15.90 -6.57 16.72
CA LYS A 27 -15.10 -7.27 17.74
C LYS A 27 -13.69 -6.66 17.76
N GLU A 28 -13.06 -6.62 18.93
CA GLU A 28 -11.65 -6.22 19.05
C GLU A 28 -10.79 -7.01 18.05
N PRO A 29 -10.01 -6.31 17.20
CA PRO A 29 -9.17 -6.97 16.22
C PRO A 29 -8.08 -7.76 16.93
N SER A 30 -7.86 -8.97 16.43
CA SER A 30 -6.79 -9.86 16.87
C SER A 30 -6.19 -10.59 15.68
N PHE A 31 -5.02 -11.20 15.87
CA PHE A 31 -4.46 -12.13 14.88
C PHE A 31 -5.46 -13.24 14.52
N ALA A 32 -6.18 -13.78 15.52
CA ALA A 32 -7.17 -14.83 15.28
C ALA A 32 -8.32 -14.36 14.36
N SER A 33 -8.84 -13.14 14.54
CA SER A 33 -9.87 -12.59 13.65
C SER A 33 -9.33 -12.29 12.24
N LEU A 34 -8.08 -11.84 12.13
CA LEU A 34 -7.45 -11.62 10.83
C LEU A 34 -7.26 -12.95 10.10
N TYR A 35 -6.78 -13.99 10.79
CA TYR A 35 -6.57 -15.30 10.21
C TYR A 35 -7.89 -15.91 9.69
N ASP A 36 -8.98 -15.83 10.48
CA ASP A 36 -10.30 -16.26 10.02
C ASP A 36 -10.75 -15.45 8.80
N ALA A 37 -10.62 -14.12 8.82
CA ALA A 37 -10.94 -13.26 7.68
C ALA A 37 -10.19 -13.67 6.40
N CYS A 38 -8.87 -13.79 6.46
CA CYS A 38 -8.03 -14.22 5.34
C CYS A 38 -8.38 -15.61 4.82
N SER A 39 -8.69 -16.56 5.72
CA SER A 39 -9.04 -17.94 5.34
C SER A 39 -10.29 -18.05 4.46
N LYS A 40 -11.17 -17.04 4.48
CA LYS A 40 -12.37 -17.00 3.62
C LYS A 40 -12.07 -16.54 2.20
N TYR A 41 -10.96 -15.83 2.03
CA TYR A 41 -10.48 -15.34 0.74
C TYR A 41 -9.50 -16.30 0.08
N ASP A 42 -8.72 -17.03 0.88
CA ASP A 42 -7.79 -18.03 0.40
C ASP A 42 -8.50 -19.33 -0.01
N LYS A 43 -8.87 -19.41 -1.30
CA LYS A 43 -9.47 -20.61 -1.90
C LYS A 43 -8.44 -21.66 -2.30
N ASP A 44 -7.17 -21.28 -2.41
CA ASP A 44 -6.12 -22.09 -3.01
C ASP A 44 -5.23 -22.77 -1.96
N GLY A 45 -5.42 -22.43 -0.67
CA GLY A 45 -4.79 -23.11 0.46
C GLY A 45 -3.40 -22.58 0.82
N TYR A 46 -3.08 -21.33 0.47
CA TYR A 46 -1.82 -20.66 0.74
C TYR A 46 -1.67 -20.11 2.18
N MET A 47 -2.67 -20.26 3.06
CA MET A 47 -2.64 -19.76 4.44
C MET A 47 -1.37 -20.14 5.21
N GLN A 48 -0.87 -21.38 5.02
CA GLN A 48 0.34 -21.85 5.70
C GLN A 48 1.61 -21.14 5.21
N MET A 49 1.67 -20.79 3.92
CA MET A 49 2.77 -20.00 3.37
C MET A 49 2.79 -18.61 4.00
N HIS A 50 1.64 -17.93 4.04
CA HIS A 50 1.54 -16.61 4.67
C HIS A 50 1.91 -16.64 6.16
N LEU A 51 1.52 -17.71 6.86
CA LEU A 51 1.87 -17.91 8.27
C LEU A 51 3.37 -18.12 8.46
N ALA A 52 4.00 -18.92 7.60
CA ALA A 52 5.45 -19.15 7.67
C ALA A 52 6.23 -17.84 7.42
N THR A 53 5.80 -17.03 6.45
CA THR A 53 6.41 -15.72 6.16
C THR A 53 6.19 -14.73 7.31
N SER A 54 5.00 -14.73 7.92
CA SER A 54 4.72 -13.84 9.05
C SER A 54 5.55 -14.19 10.29
N GLN A 55 5.75 -15.48 10.58
CA GLN A 55 6.60 -15.93 11.68
C GLN A 55 8.05 -15.49 11.54
N LYS A 56 8.58 -15.45 10.31
CA LYS A 56 9.94 -14.98 10.02
C LYS A 56 10.08 -13.47 10.21
N SER A 57 9.04 -12.71 9.89
CA SER A 57 9.11 -11.24 9.79
C SER A 57 8.46 -10.49 10.97
N GLN A 58 7.68 -11.15 11.83
CA GLN A 58 7.03 -10.52 12.99
C GLN A 58 8.01 -9.87 13.97
N ARG A 59 9.26 -10.36 14.03
CA ARG A 59 10.30 -9.84 14.92
C ARG A 59 10.56 -8.35 14.66
N TYR A 60 10.45 -7.92 13.40
CA TYR A 60 10.56 -6.51 13.03
C TYR A 60 9.58 -5.62 13.82
N PHE A 61 8.32 -6.04 13.97
CA PHE A 61 7.30 -5.28 14.69
C PHE A 61 7.48 -5.36 16.21
N LEU A 62 7.90 -6.53 16.72
CA LEU A 62 8.23 -6.68 18.15
C LEU A 62 9.36 -5.71 18.56
N ASP A 63 10.40 -5.58 17.74
CA ASP A 63 11.51 -4.66 17.99
C ASP A 63 11.08 -3.17 17.92
N LYS A 64 9.89 -2.88 17.38
CA LYS A 64 9.25 -1.56 17.38
C LYS A 64 8.31 -1.34 18.58
N GLY A 65 8.21 -2.30 19.50
CA GLY A 65 7.35 -2.23 20.68
C GLY A 65 5.89 -2.61 20.43
N VAL A 66 5.58 -3.22 19.27
CA VAL A 66 4.24 -3.74 18.97
C VAL A 66 3.99 -5.00 19.79
N SER A 67 2.76 -5.20 20.29
CA SER A 67 2.40 -6.40 21.05
C SER A 67 2.53 -7.68 20.19
N SER A 68 2.69 -8.84 20.82
CA SER A 68 2.92 -10.09 20.06
C SER A 68 1.79 -10.44 19.10
N ASP A 69 0.53 -10.29 19.54
CA ASP A 69 -0.63 -10.57 18.69
C ASP A 69 -0.68 -9.62 17.49
N GLU A 70 -0.50 -8.31 17.72
CA GLU A 70 -0.51 -7.31 16.66
C GLU A 70 0.70 -7.42 15.73
N ALA A 71 1.88 -7.75 16.25
CA ALA A 71 3.10 -7.94 15.46
C ALA A 71 2.92 -9.09 14.47
N GLN A 72 2.34 -10.20 14.94
CA GLN A 72 2.00 -11.33 14.09
C GLN A 72 0.93 -10.95 13.06
N ALA A 73 -0.10 -10.22 13.46
CA ALA A 73 -1.16 -9.76 12.56
C ALA A 73 -0.67 -8.79 11.47
N CYS A 74 0.20 -7.84 11.81
CA CYS A 74 0.81 -6.91 10.85
C CYS A 74 1.67 -7.66 9.83
N ALA A 75 2.55 -8.55 10.29
CA ALA A 75 3.39 -9.36 9.42
C ALA A 75 2.54 -10.26 8.51
N PHE A 76 1.50 -10.89 9.07
CA PHE A 76 0.60 -11.76 8.33
C PHE A 76 -0.21 -11.02 7.28
N ALA A 77 -0.72 -9.82 7.58
CA ALA A 77 -1.48 -9.02 6.62
C ALA A 77 -0.63 -8.62 5.38
N ILE A 78 0.65 -8.26 5.58
CA ILE A 78 1.54 -7.94 4.45
C ILE A 78 1.88 -9.19 3.64
N ALA A 79 2.16 -10.32 4.32
CA ALA A 79 2.37 -11.59 3.64
C ALA A 79 1.12 -11.99 2.83
N PHE A 80 -0.06 -11.93 3.43
CA PHE A 80 -1.32 -12.22 2.75
C PHE A 80 -1.52 -11.32 1.52
N TYR A 81 -1.29 -10.02 1.63
CA TYR A 81 -1.40 -9.08 0.50
C TYR A 81 -0.53 -9.49 -0.70
N THR A 82 0.73 -9.86 -0.44
CA THR A 82 1.71 -10.19 -1.49
C THR A 82 1.51 -11.59 -2.09
N GLY A 83 0.84 -12.49 -1.37
CA GLY A 83 0.69 -13.90 -1.78
C GLY A 83 -0.48 -14.21 -2.73
N SER A 84 -0.88 -13.25 -3.59
CA SER A 84 -1.98 -13.32 -4.60
C SER A 84 -3.30 -12.60 -4.26
N TYR A 85 -3.40 -11.90 -3.12
CA TYR A 85 -4.65 -11.25 -2.70
C TYR A 85 -4.66 -9.71 -2.85
N SER A 86 -3.62 -9.15 -3.47
CA SER A 86 -3.47 -7.71 -3.68
C SER A 86 -4.65 -7.11 -4.46
N GLU A 87 -5.20 -7.81 -5.45
CA GLU A 87 -6.35 -7.34 -6.22
C GLU A 87 -7.59 -7.15 -5.34
N THR A 88 -7.96 -8.18 -4.56
CA THR A 88 -9.13 -8.12 -3.66
C THR A 88 -8.96 -7.04 -2.60
N VAL A 89 -7.76 -6.90 -2.03
CA VAL A 89 -7.49 -5.84 -1.04
C VAL A 89 -7.56 -4.45 -1.69
N ASN A 90 -7.04 -4.29 -2.91
CA ASN A 90 -7.08 -3.02 -3.65
C ASN A 90 -8.52 -2.61 -4.03
N GLN A 91 -9.37 -3.55 -4.43
CA GLN A 91 -10.79 -3.26 -4.71
C GLN A 91 -11.51 -2.71 -3.46
N ASN A 92 -11.28 -3.32 -2.31
CA ASN A 92 -11.85 -2.87 -1.03
C ASN A 92 -11.27 -1.51 -0.60
N ALA A 93 -9.97 -1.28 -0.78
CA ALA A 93 -9.34 0.00 -0.46
C ALA A 93 -9.93 1.16 -1.27
N ALA A 94 -10.15 0.97 -2.58
CA ALA A 94 -10.83 1.96 -3.41
C ALA A 94 -12.26 2.25 -2.95
N PHE A 95 -12.99 1.22 -2.51
CA PHE A 95 -14.36 1.36 -2.02
C PHE A 95 -14.42 2.23 -0.75
N VAL A 96 -13.55 1.98 0.24
CA VAL A 96 -13.45 2.80 1.46
C VAL A 96 -13.10 4.24 1.12
N SER A 97 -12.07 4.42 0.30
CA SER A 97 -11.55 5.74 -0.10
C SER A 97 -12.64 6.61 -0.74
N LYS A 98 -13.44 6.03 -1.64
CA LYS A 98 -14.57 6.71 -2.28
C LYS A 98 -15.68 7.08 -1.30
N ASN A 99 -15.92 6.23 -0.29
CA ASN A 99 -16.96 6.46 0.71
C ASN A 99 -16.53 7.50 1.76
N GLN A 100 -15.24 7.60 2.09
CA GLN A 100 -14.72 8.62 3.01
C GLN A 100 -14.87 10.04 2.45
N ASN A 101 -14.68 10.23 1.15
CA ASN A 101 -14.83 11.53 0.50
C ASN A 101 -16.30 11.97 0.30
N ARG A 102 -17.27 11.06 0.54
CA ARG A 102 -18.72 11.36 0.50
C ARG A 102 -19.23 11.68 1.91
N ASN A 103 -18.90 12.86 2.43
CA ASN A 103 -19.53 13.32 3.66
C ASN A 103 -21.04 13.57 3.45
N THR A 104 -21.86 13.09 4.41
CA THR A 104 -23.16 13.65 4.85
C THR A 104 -24.52 13.14 4.31
N SER A 105 -24.74 11.89 3.88
CA SER A 105 -26.16 11.41 3.72
C SER A 105 -26.49 9.91 3.74
N THR A 106 -25.56 8.95 3.75
CA THR A 106 -25.96 7.53 3.57
C THR A 106 -25.30 6.59 4.58
N ASN A 107 -25.91 6.47 5.76
CA ASN A 107 -25.72 5.36 6.71
C ASN A 107 -26.01 3.96 6.10
N VAL A 108 -26.53 3.90 4.87
CA VAL A 108 -27.03 2.70 4.19
C VAL A 108 -25.94 1.95 3.39
N GLU A 109 -24.80 2.58 3.05
CA GLU A 109 -23.77 1.94 2.19
C GLU A 109 -22.59 1.34 2.97
N ILE A 110 -22.27 1.85 4.17
CA ILE A 110 -21.20 1.28 5.03
C ILE A 110 -21.57 -0.15 5.47
N SER A 111 -22.86 -0.48 5.58
CA SER A 111 -23.36 -1.82 5.96
C SER A 111 -23.14 -2.91 4.91
N LYS A 112 -22.69 -2.56 3.69
CA LYS A 112 -22.33 -3.52 2.63
C LYS A 112 -20.84 -3.86 2.63
N MET A 113 -20.06 -3.21 3.47
CA MET A 113 -18.63 -3.44 3.50
C MET A 113 -18.34 -4.75 4.23
N ASP A 114 -17.55 -5.63 3.64
CA ASP A 114 -17.18 -6.89 4.30
C ASP A 114 -16.25 -6.58 5.49
N ASP A 115 -16.74 -6.79 6.71
CA ASP A 115 -15.98 -6.64 7.95
C ASP A 115 -14.63 -7.36 7.89
N ARG A 116 -14.53 -8.47 7.14
CA ARG A 116 -13.28 -9.21 6.92
C ARG A 116 -12.26 -8.39 6.16
N ALA A 117 -12.68 -7.72 5.09
CA ALA A 117 -11.82 -6.85 4.29
C ALA A 117 -11.33 -5.65 5.11
N VAL A 118 -12.19 -5.11 5.99
CA VAL A 118 -11.82 -4.02 6.90
C VAL A 118 -10.69 -4.47 7.84
N VAL A 119 -10.81 -5.64 8.46
CA VAL A 119 -9.77 -6.18 9.36
C VAL A 119 -8.45 -6.43 8.64
N ILE A 120 -8.49 -6.95 7.40
CA ILE A 120 -7.29 -7.15 6.57
C ILE A 120 -6.62 -5.81 6.28
N MET A 121 -7.37 -4.81 5.81
CA MET A 121 -6.84 -3.48 5.52
C MET A 121 -6.30 -2.79 6.77
N TYR A 122 -6.98 -2.93 7.91
CA TYR A 122 -6.55 -2.36 9.18
C TYR A 122 -5.15 -2.85 9.55
N TYR A 123 -4.92 -4.17 9.57
CA TYR A 123 -3.60 -4.71 9.91
C TYR A 123 -2.56 -4.47 8.82
N LEU A 124 -2.95 -4.42 7.55
CA LEU A 124 -2.03 -4.05 6.47
C LEU A 124 -1.50 -2.62 6.65
N ILE A 125 -2.40 -1.64 6.83
CA ILE A 125 -2.01 -0.23 7.03
C ILE A 125 -1.28 -0.04 8.36
N LYS A 126 -1.74 -0.69 9.43
CA LYS A 126 -1.06 -0.65 10.73
C LYS A 126 0.34 -1.25 10.63
N GLY A 127 0.53 -2.35 9.91
CA GLY A 127 1.86 -2.91 9.66
C GLY A 127 2.74 -1.94 8.88
N LEU A 128 2.24 -1.40 7.76
CA LEU A 128 2.99 -0.48 6.91
C LEU A 128 3.36 0.83 7.61
N SER A 129 2.60 1.29 8.60
CA SER A 129 2.94 2.50 9.37
C SER A 129 4.20 2.33 10.23
N TYR A 130 4.53 1.10 10.64
CA TYR A 130 5.79 0.77 11.34
C TYR A 130 6.97 0.50 10.39
N VAL A 131 6.69 0.26 9.10
CA VAL A 131 7.75 0.05 8.10
C VAL A 131 8.42 1.39 7.80
N ASN A 132 9.73 1.38 7.66
CA ASN A 132 10.47 2.60 7.31
C ASN A 132 10.15 3.04 5.87
N PHE A 133 10.04 4.36 5.69
CA PHE A 133 10.01 4.97 4.37
C PHE A 133 11.24 4.59 3.54
N TYR A 134 11.01 4.30 2.27
CA TYR A 134 12.01 4.18 1.23
C TYR A 134 12.15 5.51 0.48
N TRP A 135 13.34 6.11 0.56
CA TRP A 135 13.68 7.34 -0.15
C TRP A 135 14.56 7.00 -1.34
N GLY A 136 14.01 7.13 -2.54
CA GLY A 136 14.74 6.78 -3.76
C GLY A 136 13.83 6.60 -4.97
N ILE A 137 14.44 6.27 -6.09
CA ILE A 137 13.71 6.03 -7.33
C ILE A 137 13.09 4.63 -7.27
N VAL A 138 11.84 4.53 -7.71
CA VAL A 138 11.11 3.29 -7.94
C VAL A 138 10.43 3.34 -9.31
N THR A 139 10.11 2.19 -9.86
CA THR A 139 9.42 2.08 -11.15
C THR A 139 8.11 1.30 -11.01
N ARG A 140 7.08 1.73 -11.74
CA ARG A 140 5.80 0.99 -11.83
C ARG A 140 5.37 0.93 -13.29
N CYS A 141 5.16 -0.28 -13.79
CA CYS A 141 4.67 -0.49 -15.15
C CYS A 141 3.14 -0.55 -15.11
N VAL A 142 2.47 0.25 -15.94
CA VAL A 142 1.00 0.34 -15.97
C VAL A 142 0.49 0.34 -17.39
N GLN A 143 -0.69 -0.26 -17.57
CA GLN A 143 -1.46 -0.13 -18.81
C GLN A 143 -2.50 0.97 -18.61
N LEU A 144 -2.40 2.04 -19.40
CA LEU A 144 -3.35 3.15 -19.38
C LEU A 144 -4.06 3.29 -20.72
N LYS A 145 -5.32 3.68 -20.69
CA LYS A 145 -6.03 4.17 -21.87
C LYS A 145 -5.51 5.55 -22.26
N THR A 146 -5.75 5.95 -23.51
CA THR A 146 -5.35 7.27 -24.02
C THR A 146 -5.93 8.40 -23.16
N GLU A 147 -7.20 8.31 -22.79
CA GLU A 147 -7.90 9.29 -21.95
C GLU A 147 -7.27 9.39 -20.55
N GLU A 148 -6.93 8.26 -19.93
CA GLU A 148 -6.29 8.24 -18.60
C GLU A 148 -4.90 8.87 -18.62
N LEU A 149 -4.17 8.78 -19.75
CA LEU A 149 -2.88 9.42 -19.92
C LEU A 149 -2.96 10.95 -19.99
N GLU A 150 -4.12 11.50 -20.34
CA GLU A 150 -4.33 12.95 -20.42
C GLU A 150 -4.25 13.59 -19.02
N ASP A 151 -4.63 12.86 -17.97
CA ASP A 151 -4.54 13.32 -16.58
C ASP A 151 -3.09 13.52 -16.11
N TYR A 152 -2.11 12.87 -16.74
CA TYR A 152 -0.71 12.86 -16.31
C TYR A 152 0.13 13.94 -17.02
N GLN A 153 -0.32 15.20 -16.98
CA GLN A 153 0.47 16.34 -17.47
C GLN A 153 1.42 16.89 -16.42
N PRO A 154 2.58 17.46 -16.81
CA PRO A 154 3.46 18.17 -15.87
C PRO A 154 2.70 19.23 -15.03
N GLY A 155 2.89 19.19 -13.72
CA GLY A 155 2.17 20.03 -12.75
C GLY A 155 0.87 19.42 -12.22
N ALA A 156 0.38 18.31 -12.79
CA ALA A 156 -0.77 17.61 -12.25
C ALA A 156 -0.44 16.93 -10.91
N LEU A 157 -1.40 17.01 -9.98
CA LEU A 157 -1.35 16.28 -8.72
C LEU A 157 -2.27 15.07 -8.81
N ILE A 158 -1.68 13.87 -8.75
CA ILE A 158 -2.38 12.59 -8.89
C ILE A 158 -2.45 11.91 -7.53
N THR A 159 -3.63 11.47 -7.13
CA THR A 159 -3.84 10.70 -5.89
C THR A 159 -4.30 9.29 -6.22
N TRP A 160 -3.58 8.29 -5.74
CA TRP A 160 -3.96 6.89 -5.91
C TRP A 160 -4.82 6.42 -4.75
N LEU A 161 -6.05 5.99 -5.04
CA LEU A 161 -7.03 5.57 -4.02
C LEU A 161 -6.84 4.12 -3.53
N GLN A 162 -5.88 3.40 -4.07
CA GLN A 162 -5.58 2.00 -3.77
C GLN A 162 -4.13 1.86 -3.32
N PHE A 163 -3.79 0.75 -2.67
CA PHE A 163 -2.39 0.41 -2.51
C PHE A 163 -1.77 0.27 -3.89
N SER A 164 -0.55 0.78 -4.03
CA SER A 164 0.13 0.78 -5.30
C SER A 164 1.53 0.24 -5.13
N SER A 165 1.76 -0.90 -5.75
CA SER A 165 3.05 -1.57 -5.80
C SER A 165 4.00 -0.91 -6.81
N SER A 166 5.29 -0.90 -6.52
CA SER A 166 6.35 -0.49 -7.43
C SER A 166 7.61 -1.30 -7.15
N ASN A 167 8.54 -1.32 -8.09
CA ASN A 167 9.80 -2.02 -7.94
C ASN A 167 10.92 -1.02 -7.62
N ARG A 168 11.76 -1.34 -6.65
CA ARG A 168 12.92 -0.52 -6.27
C ARG A 168 13.96 -0.38 -7.39
N THR A 169 13.96 -1.29 -8.35
CA THR A 169 14.94 -1.27 -9.45
C THR A 169 14.50 -0.35 -10.58
N SER A 170 15.48 0.20 -11.29
CA SER A 170 15.26 0.96 -12.54
C SER A 170 14.93 0.05 -13.73
N LYS A 171 15.05 -1.27 -13.56
CA LYS A 171 14.70 -2.25 -14.58
C LYS A 171 13.22 -2.58 -14.41
N THR A 172 12.48 -2.52 -15.51
CA THR A 172 11.11 -3.02 -15.52
C THR A 172 11.16 -4.51 -15.24
N ALA A 173 10.40 -4.97 -14.24
CA ALA A 173 10.25 -6.40 -14.01
C ALA A 173 9.76 -7.05 -15.32
N GLU A 174 10.41 -8.14 -15.72
CA GLU A 174 10.29 -8.68 -17.08
C GLU A 174 8.83 -8.99 -17.46
N TRP A 175 8.02 -9.36 -16.47
CA TRP A 175 6.61 -9.72 -16.61
C TRP A 175 5.67 -8.53 -16.91
N PHE A 176 6.15 -7.29 -16.83
CA PHE A 176 5.38 -6.08 -17.15
C PHE A 176 5.94 -5.29 -18.33
N ASN A 177 6.76 -5.92 -19.17
CA ASN A 177 7.33 -5.29 -20.37
C ASN A 177 6.28 -4.98 -21.45
N ASP A 178 5.12 -5.64 -21.40
CA ASP A 178 3.98 -5.46 -22.31
C ASP A 178 3.17 -4.19 -22.05
N ARG A 179 3.39 -3.53 -20.90
CA ARG A 179 2.60 -2.35 -20.47
C ARG A 179 3.01 -1.08 -21.21
N ASN A 180 2.04 -0.31 -21.70
CA ASN A 180 2.30 0.87 -22.52
C ASN A 180 2.94 2.08 -21.79
N THR A 181 2.98 2.07 -20.45
CA THR A 181 3.47 3.21 -19.66
C THR A 181 4.37 2.75 -18.51
N ILE A 182 5.43 3.51 -18.22
CA ILE A 182 6.29 3.37 -17.04
C ILE A 182 6.18 4.65 -16.21
N PHE A 183 5.86 4.47 -14.94
CA PHE A 183 5.96 5.51 -13.93
C PHE A 183 7.32 5.42 -13.25
N ILE A 184 8.09 6.51 -13.29
CA ILE A 184 9.37 6.66 -12.60
C ILE A 184 9.15 7.62 -11.45
N ILE A 185 9.19 7.11 -10.22
CA ILE A 185 8.72 7.82 -9.05
C ILE A 185 9.90 8.05 -8.12
N TYR A 186 10.15 9.30 -7.75
CA TYR A 186 10.98 9.59 -6.59
C TYR A 186 10.14 9.42 -5.33
N SER A 187 10.27 8.25 -4.69
CA SER A 187 9.53 7.86 -3.52
C SER A 187 10.07 8.55 -2.26
N LEU A 188 9.16 8.98 -1.40
CA LEU A 188 9.44 9.48 -0.06
C LEU A 188 8.60 8.80 1.01
N THR A 189 7.42 8.30 0.61
CA THR A 189 6.46 7.64 1.49
C THR A 189 6.31 6.14 1.19
N GLY A 190 6.86 5.61 0.09
CA GLY A 190 6.77 4.19 -0.20
C GLY A 190 7.47 3.34 0.88
N ARG A 191 7.00 2.11 1.11
CA ARG A 191 7.57 1.18 2.10
C ARG A 191 8.18 -0.02 1.41
N SER A 192 9.44 -0.33 1.70
CA SER A 192 10.00 -1.60 1.24
C SER A 192 9.36 -2.74 2.03
N ILE A 193 8.69 -3.64 1.32
CA ILE A 193 8.00 -4.77 1.94
C ILE A 193 8.62 -6.13 1.62
N GLN A 194 9.78 -6.15 0.97
CA GLN A 194 10.47 -7.36 0.55
C GLN A 194 10.59 -8.39 1.68
N GLN A 195 11.02 -7.99 2.87
CA GLN A 195 11.20 -8.91 4.01
C GLN A 195 9.90 -9.51 4.58
N PHE A 196 8.74 -9.00 4.17
CA PHE A 196 7.42 -9.47 4.59
C PHE A 196 6.67 -10.16 3.44
N SER A 197 7.22 -10.14 2.22
CA SER A 197 6.57 -10.61 1.01
C SER A 197 6.72 -12.12 0.83
N ASN A 198 5.69 -12.79 0.30
CA ASN A 198 5.83 -14.17 -0.16
C ASN A 198 6.59 -14.29 -1.49
N CYS A 199 6.80 -13.17 -2.19
CA CYS A 199 7.53 -13.10 -3.46
C CYS A 199 8.88 -12.40 -3.29
N ALA A 200 9.46 -12.44 -2.08
CA ALA A 200 10.65 -11.66 -1.72
C ALA A 200 11.90 -11.97 -2.58
N GLU A 201 12.00 -13.18 -3.11
CA GLU A 201 13.11 -13.63 -3.96
C GLU A 201 13.00 -13.05 -5.38
N ASP A 202 11.78 -12.74 -5.82
CA ASP A 202 11.48 -12.31 -7.18
C ASP A 202 11.23 -10.79 -7.28
N GLU A 203 10.83 -10.13 -6.18
CA GLU A 203 10.43 -8.72 -6.16
C GLU A 203 11.08 -7.90 -5.03
N ASP A 204 11.73 -6.79 -5.38
CA ASP A 204 12.13 -5.72 -4.45
C ASP A 204 11.01 -4.66 -4.40
N GLU A 205 9.88 -5.06 -3.82
CA GLU A 205 8.63 -4.30 -3.82
C GLU A 205 8.67 -3.11 -2.85
N ILE A 206 8.33 -1.93 -3.38
CA ILE A 206 8.01 -0.73 -2.64
C ILE A 206 6.51 -0.45 -2.75
N LEU A 207 5.80 -0.57 -1.63
CA LEU A 207 4.35 -0.40 -1.55
C LEU A 207 3.99 1.00 -1.08
N PHE A 208 3.08 1.65 -1.79
CA PHE A 208 2.45 2.91 -1.42
C PHE A 208 1.07 2.66 -0.79
N LEU A 209 0.76 3.41 0.26
CA LEU A 209 -0.56 3.37 0.91
C LEU A 209 -1.64 3.99 0.01
N PRO A 210 -2.92 3.65 0.22
CA PRO A 210 -4.03 4.39 -0.35
C PRO A 210 -3.90 5.88 -0.01
N HIS A 211 -4.41 6.72 -0.91
CA HIS A 211 -4.30 8.17 -0.88
C HIS A 211 -2.86 8.72 -0.99
N SER A 212 -1.92 7.92 -1.47
CA SER A 212 -0.61 8.45 -1.84
C SER A 212 -0.76 9.42 -3.00
N SER A 213 -0.24 10.64 -2.82
CA SER A 213 -0.28 11.71 -3.81
C SER A 213 1.07 11.90 -4.47
N PHE A 214 1.05 12.27 -5.75
CA PHE A 214 2.22 12.38 -6.61
C PHE A 214 2.09 13.59 -7.53
N MET A 215 3.11 14.43 -7.55
CA MET A 215 3.22 15.53 -8.52
C MET A 215 3.88 14.99 -9.79
N VAL A 216 3.24 15.19 -10.94
CA VAL A 216 3.85 14.87 -12.24
C VAL A 216 4.87 15.96 -12.57
N CYS A 217 6.14 15.59 -12.69
CA CYS A 217 7.21 16.55 -12.97
C CYS A 217 7.47 16.69 -14.47
N ARG A 218 7.43 15.57 -15.20
CA ARG A 218 7.63 15.53 -16.65
C ARG A 218 7.01 14.27 -17.23
N SER A 219 6.61 14.35 -18.49
CA SER A 219 6.19 13.21 -19.30
C SER A 219 7.10 13.11 -20.53
N GLY A 220 7.48 11.88 -20.91
CA GLY A 220 8.29 11.58 -22.08
C GLY A 220 7.45 10.99 -23.21
N SER A 221 7.82 11.30 -24.45
CA SER A 221 7.26 10.68 -25.66
C SER A 221 8.11 9.49 -26.11
N GLY A 222 7.47 8.41 -26.56
CA GLY A 222 8.10 7.18 -27.02
C GLY A 222 7.06 6.07 -27.24
N GLU A 223 7.48 4.92 -27.81
CA GLU A 223 6.61 3.73 -27.96
C GLU A 223 6.05 3.27 -26.62
N ARG A 224 6.85 3.41 -25.56
CA ARG A 224 6.44 3.27 -24.17
C ARG A 224 6.56 4.62 -23.47
N LYS A 225 5.43 5.16 -22.98
CA LYS A 225 5.41 6.48 -22.33
C LYS A 225 6.08 6.39 -20.96
N SER A 226 6.91 7.39 -20.64
CA SER A 226 7.51 7.52 -19.31
C SER A 226 6.92 8.72 -18.58
N VAL A 227 6.34 8.52 -17.41
CA VAL A 227 5.83 9.61 -16.57
C VAL A 227 6.66 9.68 -15.31
N TYR A 228 7.17 10.86 -15.00
CA TYR A 228 8.03 11.07 -13.85
C TYR A 228 7.26 11.75 -12.74
N PHE A 229 7.29 11.13 -11.57
CA PHE A 229 6.59 11.60 -10.38
C PHE A 229 7.56 11.99 -9.29
N TYR A 230 7.11 12.95 -8.49
CA TYR A 230 7.63 13.18 -7.16
C TYR A 230 6.53 12.85 -6.15
N SER A 231 6.82 12.01 -5.15
CA SER A 231 5.88 11.74 -4.07
C SER A 231 5.54 13.05 -3.35
N TRP A 232 4.28 13.46 -3.44
CA TRP A 232 3.77 14.75 -3.00
C TRP A 232 2.93 14.54 -1.74
N ASN A 233 3.59 14.48 -0.58
CA ASN A 233 2.94 14.50 0.74
C ASN A 233 3.80 15.28 1.75
N LEU A 234 4.51 16.30 1.24
CA LEU A 234 5.48 17.06 2.00
C LEU A 234 4.93 18.44 2.35
N VAL A 235 4.45 18.57 3.57
CA VAL A 235 4.76 19.80 4.29
C VAL A 235 6.15 19.58 4.89
N PHE A 236 7.18 20.12 4.24
CA PHE A 236 8.50 20.21 4.86
C PHE A 236 8.44 21.22 6.00
N VAL A 237 8.05 20.76 7.20
CA VAL A 237 8.36 21.51 8.41
C VAL A 237 9.75 21.07 8.83
N LYS A 238 10.72 21.98 8.71
CA LYS A 238 12.03 21.80 9.33
C LYS A 238 11.79 21.72 10.84
N MET A 239 12.12 20.59 11.45
CA MET A 239 12.06 20.43 12.91
C MET A 239 13.15 21.24 13.61
#